data_AF-A0A9E0DFS5-F1
#
_entry.id   AF-A0A9E0DFS5-F1
#
_cell.length_a   1.000
_cell.length_b   1.000
_cell.length_c   1.000
_cell.angle_alpha   90.00
_cell.angle_beta   90.00
_cell.angle_gamma   90.00
#
_symmetry.space_group_name_H-M   'P 1'
#
loop_
_entity.id
_entity.type
_entity.pdbx_description
1 polymer ?
#
loop_
_entity_poly.entity_id
_entity_poly.type
_entity_poly.pdbx_seq_one_letter_code
_entity_poly.pdbx_strand_id
1 'polypeptide(L)'
;MQPMRSTPTSDQPAADLHPVNPARIQATLTEFWTELAAAAVQIAAQDHLAAHARLTRLRTLVLVCMVGLNGVDLPENLDGIAGLLGPSQRAAIQKTLAAPKVAGSAWVGQAVALVVIYRWYAPQLVEKFDLAYPHQVEAQTLAALHDLLPNWPQTITSA
;
A
#
# COMPACT_ATOMS: atom_id res chain seq x y z
N MET A 1 -38.80 31.96 20.37
CA MET A 1 -37.77 32.02 19.31
C MET A 1 -36.72 30.97 19.63
N GLN A 2 -36.75 29.82 18.94
CA GLN A 2 -35.71 28.78 19.02
C GLN A 2 -34.90 28.82 17.72
N PRO A 3 -33.57 28.64 17.74
CA PRO A 3 -32.78 28.56 16.51
C PRO A 3 -33.03 27.20 15.84
N MET A 4 -33.40 27.25 14.55
CA MET A 4 -33.47 26.08 13.68
C MET A 4 -32.08 25.46 13.57
N ARG A 5 -32.00 24.16 13.85
CA ARG A 5 -30.82 23.33 13.59
C ARG A 5 -30.64 23.24 12.07
N SER A 6 -29.58 23.85 11.55
CA SER A 6 -29.09 23.55 10.20
C SER A 6 -28.58 22.12 10.19
N THR A 7 -29.30 21.21 9.55
CA THR A 7 -28.74 19.93 9.09
C THR A 7 -27.70 20.24 8.01
N PRO A 8 -26.45 19.77 8.15
CA PRO A 8 -25.54 19.78 7.01
C PRO A 8 -26.03 18.69 6.06
N THR A 9 -26.69 19.10 4.98
CA THR A 9 -26.85 18.28 3.78
C THR A 9 -25.43 17.88 3.35
N SER A 10 -25.09 16.61 3.54
CA SER A 10 -23.86 16.01 3.06
C SER A 10 -23.97 15.89 1.55
N ASP A 11 -23.72 17.00 0.86
CA ASP A 11 -23.60 17.08 -0.60
C ASP A 11 -22.15 16.76 -0.97
N GLN A 12 -21.63 15.65 -0.44
CA GLN A 12 -20.38 15.09 -0.91
C GLN A 12 -20.72 14.39 -2.23
N PRO A 13 -20.14 14.81 -3.37
CA PRO A 13 -20.35 14.08 -4.61
C PRO A 13 -19.96 12.63 -4.35
N ALA A 14 -20.85 11.68 -4.69
CA ALA A 14 -20.53 10.28 -4.67
C ALA A 14 -19.22 10.13 -5.46
N ALA A 15 -18.17 9.61 -4.83
CA ALA A 15 -16.92 9.36 -5.52
C ALA A 15 -17.26 8.58 -6.80
N ASP A 16 -16.79 9.04 -7.97
CA ASP A 16 -17.00 8.35 -9.23
C ASP A 16 -16.31 6.99 -9.16
N LEU A 17 -17.07 5.96 -8.77
CA LEU A 17 -16.57 4.61 -8.59
C LEU A 17 -16.50 3.93 -9.95
N HIS A 18 -15.29 3.73 -10.43
CA HIS A 18 -15.03 3.00 -11.65
C HIS A 18 -14.80 1.51 -11.36
N PRO A 19 -15.17 0.61 -12.28
CA PRO A 19 -14.81 -0.79 -12.16
C PRO A 19 -13.28 -0.94 -12.17
N VAL A 20 -12.79 -1.92 -11.43
CA VAL A 20 -11.36 -2.26 -11.39
C VAL A 20 -10.78 -2.45 -12.79
N ASN A 21 -9.58 -1.90 -13.02
CA ASN A 21 -8.83 -2.06 -14.26
C ASN A 21 -7.71 -3.11 -14.07
N PRO A 22 -7.83 -4.32 -14.64
CA PRO A 22 -6.82 -5.37 -14.48
C PRO A 22 -5.42 -4.99 -14.95
N ALA A 23 -5.29 -4.17 -16.00
CA ALA A 23 -3.99 -3.70 -16.48
C ALA A 23 -3.29 -2.79 -15.44
N ARG A 24 -4.08 -1.95 -14.74
CA ARG A 24 -3.57 -1.14 -13.63
C ARG A 24 -3.12 -2.03 -12.46
N ILE A 25 -3.86 -3.10 -12.16
CA ILE A 25 -3.46 -4.07 -11.13
C ILE A 25 -2.15 -4.77 -11.53
N GLN A 26 -2.02 -5.26 -12.77
CA GLN A 26 -0.79 -5.89 -13.28
C GLN A 26 0.42 -4.97 -13.13
N ALA A 27 0.28 -3.68 -13.50
CA ALA A 27 1.33 -2.69 -13.33
C ALA A 27 1.66 -2.46 -11.85
N THR A 28 0.63 -2.34 -11.00
CA THR A 28 0.77 -2.16 -9.54
C THR A 28 1.55 -3.31 -8.89
N LEU A 29 1.31 -4.55 -9.30
CA LEU A 29 2.00 -5.72 -8.75
C LEU A 29 3.51 -5.62 -8.96
N THR A 30 3.94 -5.15 -10.13
CA THR A 30 5.35 -4.98 -10.47
C THR A 30 5.93 -3.72 -9.82
N GLU A 31 5.21 -2.61 -9.90
CA GLU A 31 5.64 -1.31 -9.37
C GLU A 31 5.91 -1.37 -7.87
N PHE A 32 5.14 -2.17 -7.12
CA PHE A 32 5.37 -2.37 -5.69
C PHE A 32 6.81 -2.81 -5.39
N TRP A 33 7.34 -3.79 -6.12
CA TRP A 33 8.69 -4.30 -5.88
C TRP A 33 9.77 -3.32 -6.33
N THR A 34 9.53 -2.60 -7.42
CA THR A 34 10.44 -1.54 -7.90
C THR A 34 10.53 -0.39 -6.91
N GLU A 35 9.39 0.08 -6.39
CA GLU A 35 9.34 1.14 -5.38
C GLU A 35 9.95 0.68 -4.04
N LEU A 36 9.82 -0.60 -3.69
CA LEU A 36 10.44 -1.16 -2.49
C LEU A 36 11.97 -1.19 -2.59
N ALA A 37 12.51 -1.59 -3.75
CA ALA A 37 13.95 -1.52 -3.99
C ALA A 37 14.45 -0.07 -3.90
N ALA A 38 13.72 0.89 -4.49
CA ALA A 38 14.05 2.31 -4.39
C ALA A 38 14.00 2.82 -2.94
N ALA A 39 13.01 2.40 -2.15
CA ALA A 39 12.90 2.74 -0.73
C ALA A 39 14.11 2.22 0.06
N ALA A 40 14.59 1.00 -0.24
CA ALA A 40 15.75 0.41 0.41
C ALA A 40 17.01 1.27 0.27
N VAL A 41 17.26 1.78 -0.93
CA VAL A 41 18.38 2.70 -1.21
C VAL A 41 18.30 3.95 -0.32
N GLN A 42 17.11 4.56 -0.20
CA GLN A 42 16.93 5.76 0.63
C GLN A 42 17.08 5.47 2.13
N ILE A 43 16.57 4.33 2.59
CA ILE A 43 16.72 3.89 3.98
C ILE A 43 18.20 3.65 4.30
N ALA A 44 18.94 2.96 3.43
CA ALA A 44 20.38 2.72 3.60
C ALA A 44 21.16 4.04 3.62
N ALA A 45 20.81 4.98 2.74
CA ALA A 45 21.39 6.33 2.70
C ALA A 45 20.97 7.24 3.86
N GLN A 46 20.08 6.80 4.75
CA GLN A 46 19.46 7.61 5.81
C GLN A 46 18.72 8.86 5.28
N ASP A 47 18.32 8.88 4.00
CA ASP A 47 17.43 9.92 3.47
C ASP A 47 15.99 9.62 3.91
N HIS A 48 15.65 10.13 5.09
CA HIS A 48 14.35 9.87 5.72
C HIS A 48 13.17 10.51 4.99
N LEU A 49 13.38 11.64 4.31
CA LEU A 49 12.32 12.31 3.55
C LEU A 49 11.99 11.50 2.30
N ALA A 50 13.03 11.08 1.55
CA ALA A 50 12.85 10.23 0.39
C ALA A 50 12.30 8.85 0.79
N ALA A 51 12.80 8.25 1.87
CA ALA A 51 12.26 6.99 2.39
C ALA A 51 10.77 7.11 2.76
N HIS A 52 10.38 8.19 3.46
CA HIS A 52 8.98 8.44 3.80
C HIS A 52 8.09 8.58 2.56
N ALA A 53 8.52 9.34 1.55
CA ALA A 53 7.78 9.51 0.31
C ALA A 53 7.57 8.17 -0.42
N ARG A 54 8.62 7.34 -0.51
CA ARG A 54 8.56 6.00 -1.12
C ARG A 54 7.64 5.05 -0.36
N LEU A 55 7.70 5.03 0.97
CA LEU A 55 6.79 4.23 1.80
C LEU A 55 5.33 4.68 1.67
N THR A 56 5.10 5.98 1.49
CA THR A 56 3.76 6.50 1.16
C THR A 56 3.28 6.04 -0.21
N ARG A 57 4.13 6.04 -1.24
CA ARG A 57 3.79 5.47 -2.55
C ARG A 57 3.46 3.98 -2.45
N LEU A 58 4.29 3.19 -1.76
CA LEU A 58 4.04 1.76 -1.54
C LEU A 58 2.69 1.51 -0.86
N ARG A 59 2.33 2.33 0.13
CA ARG A 59 1.02 2.25 0.79
C ARG A 59 -0.13 2.53 -0.19
N THR A 60 0.03 3.49 -1.10
CA THR A 60 -0.94 3.75 -2.18
C THR A 60 -1.06 2.55 -3.12
N LEU A 61 0.04 1.90 -3.49
CA LEU A 61 0.01 0.68 -4.33
C LEU A 61 -0.72 -0.47 -3.62
N VAL A 62 -0.49 -0.65 -2.32
CA VAL A 62 -1.23 -1.63 -1.52
C VAL A 62 -2.72 -1.29 -1.44
N LEU A 63 -3.09 -0.01 -1.36
CA LEU A 63 -4.50 0.41 -1.42
C LEU A 63 -5.14 0.08 -2.77
N VAL A 64 -4.42 0.25 -3.88
CA VAL A 64 -4.88 -0.21 -5.21
C VAL A 64 -5.18 -1.71 -5.19
N CYS A 65 -4.30 -2.53 -4.59
CA CYS A 65 -4.55 -3.96 -4.44
C CYS A 65 -5.80 -4.27 -3.60
N MET A 66 -5.97 -3.61 -2.44
CA MET A 66 -7.10 -3.85 -1.54
C MET A 66 -8.44 -3.47 -2.18
N VAL A 67 -8.52 -2.27 -2.77
CA VAL A 67 -9.75 -1.75 -3.38
C VAL A 67 -10.06 -2.50 -4.68
N GLY A 68 -9.02 -2.84 -5.46
CA GLY A 68 -9.15 -3.69 -6.65
C GLY A 68 -9.71 -5.07 -6.33
N LEU A 69 -9.32 -5.68 -5.21
CA LEU A 69 -9.89 -6.95 -4.77
C LEU A 69 -11.39 -6.81 -4.45
N ASN A 70 -11.80 -5.65 -3.94
CA ASN A 70 -13.21 -5.31 -3.71
C ASN A 70 -13.98 -4.97 -5.02
N GLY A 71 -13.31 -4.95 -6.17
CA GLY A 71 -13.91 -4.80 -7.50
C GLY A 71 -13.97 -3.36 -8.03
N VAL A 72 -13.40 -2.42 -7.31
CA VAL A 72 -13.42 -0.98 -7.65
C VAL A 72 -12.00 -0.52 -7.96
N ASP A 73 -11.83 0.43 -8.87
CA ASP A 73 -10.54 1.06 -9.06
C ASP A 73 -10.27 2.11 -7.97
N LEU A 74 -9.01 2.26 -7.53
CA LEU A 74 -8.71 3.26 -6.50
C LEU A 74 -8.91 4.67 -7.09
N PRO A 75 -9.84 5.49 -6.54
CA PRO A 75 -10.11 6.83 -7.05
C PRO A 75 -8.91 7.75 -6.87
N GLU A 76 -8.81 8.77 -7.73
CA GLU A 76 -7.75 9.79 -7.63
C GLU A 76 -7.90 10.64 -6.37
N ASN A 77 -9.14 10.94 -5.98
CA ASN A 77 -9.44 11.56 -4.68
C ASN A 77 -9.62 10.46 -3.62
N LEU A 78 -8.81 10.52 -2.56
CA LEU A 78 -8.83 9.57 -1.45
C LEU A 78 -9.82 9.96 -0.33
N ASP A 79 -10.60 11.02 -0.52
CA ASP A 79 -11.70 11.38 0.37
C ASP A 79 -12.66 10.18 0.53
N GLY A 80 -12.93 9.81 1.78
CA GLY A 80 -13.82 8.68 2.05
C GLY A 80 -13.26 7.30 1.71
N ILE A 81 -11.95 7.13 1.44
CA ILE A 81 -11.32 5.83 1.14
C ILE A 81 -11.63 4.74 2.18
N ALA A 82 -11.86 5.11 3.44
CA ALA A 82 -12.26 4.19 4.49
C ALA A 82 -13.60 3.47 4.22
N GLY A 83 -14.46 4.01 3.35
CA GLY A 83 -15.70 3.38 2.89
C GLY A 83 -15.48 2.29 1.85
N LEU A 84 -14.33 2.30 1.16
CA LEU A 84 -13.96 1.29 0.15
C LEU A 84 -13.25 0.07 0.76
N LEU A 85 -13.01 0.09 2.08
CA LEU A 85 -12.22 -0.92 2.79
C LEU A 85 -13.03 -1.60 3.89
N GLY A 86 -12.97 -2.93 3.93
CA GLY A 86 -13.49 -3.71 5.04
C GLY A 86 -12.72 -3.44 6.36
N PRO A 87 -13.30 -3.79 7.53
CA PRO A 87 -12.67 -3.52 8.83
C PRO A 87 -11.25 -4.07 8.98
N SER A 88 -11.01 -5.30 8.50
CA SER A 88 -9.68 -5.94 8.52
C SER A 88 -8.67 -5.25 7.61
N GLN A 89 -9.10 -4.82 6.40
CA GLN A 89 -8.27 -4.08 5.45
C GLN A 89 -7.82 -2.74 6.04
N ARG A 90 -8.76 -2.00 6.65
CA ARG A 90 -8.46 -0.75 7.35
C ARG A 90 -7.46 -0.95 8.48
N ALA A 91 -7.70 -1.94 9.34
CA ALA A 91 -6.80 -2.23 10.45
C ALA A 91 -5.40 -2.62 9.96
N ALA A 92 -5.29 -3.39 8.87
CA ALA A 92 -4.01 -3.78 8.29
C ALA A 92 -3.24 -2.57 7.74
N ILE A 93 -3.87 -1.72 6.91
CA ILE A 93 -3.18 -0.58 6.30
C ILE A 93 -2.82 0.48 7.34
N GLN A 94 -3.65 0.70 8.37
CA GLN A 94 -3.38 1.65 9.44
C GLN A 94 -2.14 1.27 10.27
N LYS A 95 -1.87 -0.03 10.46
CA LYS A 95 -0.64 -0.50 11.14
C LYS A 95 0.64 -0.12 10.40
N THR A 96 0.56 0.23 9.12
CA THR A 96 1.71 0.69 8.34
C THR A 96 1.99 2.19 8.49
N LEU A 97 1.13 2.93 9.19
CA LEU A 97 1.34 4.36 9.44
C LEU A 97 2.40 4.54 10.52
N ALA A 98 3.32 5.46 10.28
CA ALA A 98 4.36 5.80 11.25
C ALA A 98 3.76 6.60 12.41
N ALA A 99 4.09 6.21 13.65
CA ALA A 99 4.14 7.20 14.73
C ALA A 99 5.28 8.18 14.45
N PRO A 100 5.24 9.44 14.93
CA PRO A 100 6.28 10.43 14.67
C PRO A 100 7.60 10.05 15.35
N LYS A 101 8.37 9.19 14.70
CA LYS A 101 9.72 8.77 15.07
C LYS A 101 10.52 8.51 13.80
N VAL A 102 11.49 9.37 13.54
CA VAL A 102 12.39 9.26 12.39
C VAL A 102 13.56 8.37 12.81
N ALA A 103 13.55 7.11 12.37
CA ALA A 103 14.62 6.15 12.62
C ALA A 103 14.65 5.08 11.53
N GLY A 104 15.85 4.66 11.11
CA GLY A 104 16.04 3.62 10.08
C GLY A 104 15.26 2.33 10.35
N SER A 105 15.26 1.85 11.59
CA SER A 105 14.51 0.63 11.99
C SER A 105 13.00 0.79 11.89
N ALA A 106 12.48 2.01 12.06
CA ALA A 106 11.05 2.28 11.89
C ALA A 106 10.63 2.23 10.41
N TRP A 107 11.51 2.64 9.50
CA TRP A 107 11.28 2.53 8.06
C TRP A 107 11.31 1.09 7.56
N VAL A 108 12.27 0.29 8.04
CA VAL A 108 12.33 -1.16 7.76
C VAL A 108 11.05 -1.84 8.25
N GLY A 109 10.62 -1.57 9.48
CA GLY A 109 9.38 -2.14 10.03
C GLY A 109 8.13 -1.82 9.18
N GLN A 110 8.01 -0.59 8.68
CA GLN A 110 6.91 -0.20 7.77
C GLN A 110 7.00 -0.90 6.42
N ALA A 111 8.19 -0.98 5.82
CA ALA A 111 8.42 -1.67 4.56
C ALA A 111 8.04 -3.17 4.67
N VAL A 112 8.46 -3.83 5.74
CA VAL A 112 8.11 -5.23 6.01
C VAL A 112 6.60 -5.40 6.17
N ALA A 113 5.94 -4.52 6.93
CA ALA A 113 4.48 -4.57 7.08
C ALA A 113 3.75 -4.42 5.73
N LEU A 114 4.23 -3.54 4.85
CA LEU A 114 3.69 -3.38 3.50
C LEU A 114 3.91 -4.62 2.63
N VAL A 115 5.06 -5.30 2.73
CA VAL A 115 5.31 -6.58 2.03
C VAL A 115 4.37 -7.68 2.51
N VAL A 116 4.16 -7.81 3.82
CA VAL A 116 3.22 -8.79 4.38
C VAL A 116 1.82 -8.58 3.80
N ILE A 117 1.35 -7.34 3.80
CA ILE A 117 0.03 -6.99 3.26
C ILE A 117 -0.02 -7.24 1.76
N TYR A 118 0.99 -6.80 0.99
CA TYR A 118 1.06 -7.07 -0.45
C TYR A 118 0.95 -8.55 -0.76
N ARG A 119 1.74 -9.41 -0.07
CA ARG A 119 1.76 -10.86 -0.28
C ARG A 119 0.43 -11.53 0.07
N TRP A 120 -0.36 -10.91 0.95
CA TRP A 120 -1.72 -11.37 1.21
C TRP A 120 -2.65 -11.13 0.02
N TYR A 121 -2.62 -9.93 -0.59
CA TYR A 121 -3.58 -9.55 -1.63
C TYR A 121 -3.16 -9.94 -3.06
N ALA A 122 -1.86 -9.91 -3.37
CA ALA A 122 -1.36 -10.12 -4.73
C ALA A 122 -1.77 -11.48 -5.34
N PRO A 123 -1.66 -12.63 -4.64
CA PRO A 123 -2.11 -13.91 -5.19
C PRO A 123 -3.61 -13.95 -5.50
N GLN A 124 -4.44 -13.34 -4.64
CA GLN A 124 -5.90 -13.28 -4.83
C GLN A 124 -6.28 -12.45 -6.05
N LEU A 125 -5.55 -11.35 -6.31
CA LEU A 125 -5.73 -10.53 -7.50
C LEU A 125 -5.28 -11.24 -8.77
N VAL A 126 -4.17 -11.97 -8.69
CA VAL A 126 -3.66 -12.81 -9.77
C VAL A 126 -4.69 -13.86 -10.17
N GLU A 127 -5.28 -14.55 -9.22
CA GLU A 127 -6.34 -15.52 -9.47
C GLU A 127 -7.61 -14.86 -10.01
N LYS A 128 -8.07 -13.77 -9.37
CA LYS A 128 -9.33 -13.11 -9.72
C LYS A 128 -9.34 -12.52 -11.14
N PHE A 129 -8.20 -12.02 -11.60
CA PHE A 129 -8.09 -11.29 -12.86
C PHE A 129 -7.19 -11.96 -13.90
N ASP A 130 -6.76 -13.20 -13.66
CA ASP A 130 -5.87 -13.99 -14.54
C ASP A 130 -4.57 -13.22 -14.90
N LEU A 131 -3.90 -12.70 -13.88
CA LEU A 131 -2.70 -11.85 -14.03
C LEU A 131 -1.40 -12.66 -13.86
N ALA A 132 -0.29 -12.12 -14.34
CA ALA A 132 1.03 -12.69 -14.08
C ALA A 132 1.59 -12.18 -12.74
N TYR A 133 1.95 -13.10 -11.84
CA TYR A 133 2.65 -12.74 -10.61
C TYR A 133 4.12 -12.36 -10.93
N PRO A 134 4.66 -11.22 -10.44
CA PRO A 134 5.97 -10.72 -10.82
C PRO A 134 7.13 -11.40 -10.04
N HIS A 135 7.23 -12.73 -10.11
CA HIS A 135 8.20 -13.53 -9.33
C HIS A 135 9.66 -13.09 -9.48
N GLN A 136 10.07 -12.75 -10.71
CA GLN A 136 11.45 -12.37 -10.98
C GLN A 136 11.82 -11.05 -10.30
N VAL A 137 10.93 -10.05 -10.35
CA VAL A 137 11.16 -8.74 -9.74
C VAL A 137 11.13 -8.85 -8.23
N GLU A 138 10.21 -9.65 -7.67
CA GLU A 138 10.21 -9.95 -6.23
C GLU A 138 11.55 -10.55 -5.77
N ALA A 139 12.02 -11.61 -6.44
CA ALA A 139 13.25 -12.30 -6.05
C ALA A 139 14.47 -11.36 -6.10
N GLN A 140 14.59 -10.55 -7.16
CA GLN A 140 15.66 -9.57 -7.31
C GLN A 140 15.61 -8.49 -6.23
N THR A 141 14.42 -7.94 -5.95
CA THR A 141 14.25 -6.93 -4.90
C THR A 141 14.57 -7.48 -3.52
N LEU A 142 14.18 -8.72 -3.20
CA LEU A 142 14.48 -9.34 -1.91
C LEU A 142 15.99 -9.54 -1.71
N ALA A 143 16.70 -10.02 -2.75
CA ALA A 143 18.15 -10.13 -2.69
C ALA A 143 18.80 -8.76 -2.42
N ALA A 144 18.39 -7.72 -3.15
CA ALA A 144 18.91 -6.37 -2.95
C ALA A 144 18.60 -5.81 -1.54
N LEU A 145 17.44 -6.13 -0.98
CA LEU A 145 17.07 -5.73 0.39
C LEU A 145 17.96 -6.39 1.44
N HIS A 146 18.25 -7.69 1.29
CA HIS A 146 19.18 -8.41 2.18
C HIS A 146 20.59 -7.84 2.12
N ASP A 147 21.04 -7.39 0.95
CA ASP A 147 22.36 -6.80 0.78
C ASP A 147 22.44 -5.36 1.33
N LEU A 148 21.41 -4.53 1.10
CA LEU A 148 21.42 -3.11 1.44
C LEU A 148 21.04 -2.81 2.89
N LEU A 149 20.19 -3.63 3.50
CA LEU A 149 19.57 -3.35 4.79
C LEU A 149 19.93 -4.45 5.81
N PRO A 150 20.92 -4.23 6.68
CA PRO A 150 21.38 -5.24 7.65
C PRO A 150 20.29 -5.75 8.60
N ASN A 151 19.26 -4.93 8.83
CA ASN A 151 18.13 -5.25 9.72
C ASN A 151 16.91 -5.79 8.95
N TRP A 152 17.03 -6.07 7.65
CA TRP A 152 15.94 -6.68 6.89
C TRP A 152 15.72 -8.13 7.36
N PRO A 153 14.47 -8.56 7.57
CA PRO A 153 14.21 -9.92 8.03
C PRO A 153 14.63 -10.95 6.98
N GLN A 154 15.17 -12.07 7.45
CA GLN A 154 15.55 -13.21 6.60
C GLN A 154 14.34 -13.84 5.90
N THR A 155 13.20 -13.87 6.60
CA THR A 155 11.93 -14.40 6.09
C THR A 155 10.78 -13.46 6.42
N ILE A 156 9.89 -13.23 5.45
CA ILE A 156 8.65 -12.49 5.65
C ILE A 156 7.48 -13.43 5.36
N THR A 157 6.83 -13.90 6.42
CA THR A 157 5.67 -14.79 6.32
C THR A 157 4.39 -13.99 6.49
N SER A 158 3.40 -14.23 5.62
CA SER A 158 2.00 -13.91 5.91
C SER A 158 1.50 -14.96 6.89
N ALA A 159 1.33 -14.58 8.17
CA ALA A 159 0.74 -15.46 9.18
C ALA A 159 -0.74 -15.75 8.86
#